data_AF-A0A357ZDU7-F1
#
_entry.id   AF-A0A357ZDU7-F1
#
_cell.length_a   1.000
_cell.length_b   1.000
_cell.length_c   1.000
_cell.angle_alpha   90.00
_cell.angle_beta   90.00
_cell.angle_gamma   90.00
#
_symmetry.space_group_name_H-M   'P 1'
#
loop_
_entity.id
_entity.type
_entity.pdbx_description
1 polymer ?
#
loop_
_entity_poly.entity_id
_entity_poly.type
_entity_poly.pdbx_seq_one_letter_code
_entity_poly.pdbx_strand_id
1 'polypeptide(L)' 'MGKRDVREIIARLRREGWKETGGKGSHKVFRKPGRSHVSVPAGRSELPVGTYENIARKAGWR' A
#
# COMPACT_ATOMS: atom_id res chain seq x y z
N MET A 1 -2.36 -4.99 -16.28
CA MET A 1 -2.17 -4.80 -14.82
C MET A 1 -0.68 -4.58 -14.56
N GLY A 2 -0.29 -3.41 -14.05
CA GLY A 2 1.12 -3.05 -13.85
C GLY A 2 1.57 -3.25 -12.40
N LYS A 3 2.88 -3.28 -12.14
CA LYS A 3 3.47 -3.39 -10.78
C LYS A 3 2.98 -2.32 -9.79
N ARG A 4 2.40 -1.23 -10.31
CA ARG A 4 1.94 -0.07 -9.56
C ARG A 4 0.41 0.05 -9.49
N ASP A 5 -0.32 -0.96 -9.99
CA ASP A 5 -1.77 -0.99 -9.90
C ASP A 5 -2.20 -0.99 -8.42
N VAL A 6 -3.08 -0.04 -8.08
CA VAL A 6 -3.50 0.19 -6.69
C VAL A 6 -4.24 -1.01 -6.12
N ARG A 7 -5.08 -1.68 -6.93
CA ARG A 7 -5.83 -2.85 -6.48
C ARG A 7 -4.89 -4.01 -6.19
N GLU A 8 -3.91 -4.23 -7.05
CA GLU A 8 -2.89 -5.28 -6.85
C GLU A 8 -2.02 -5.02 -5.61
N ILE A 9 -1.61 -3.77 -5.37
CA ILE A 9 -0.84 -3.38 -4.19
C ILE A 9 -1.64 -3.63 -2.90
N ILE A 10 -2.91 -3.23 -2.88
CA ILE A 10 -3.79 -3.45 -1.73
C ILE A 10 -4.00 -4.96 -1.51
N ALA A 11 -4.23 -5.73 -2.57
CA ALA A 11 -4.40 -7.17 -2.49
C ALA A 11 -3.13 -7.85 -1.95
N ARG A 12 -1.95 -7.43 -2.40
CA ARG A 12 -0.66 -7.92 -1.91
C ARG A 12 -0.44 -7.58 -0.43
N LEU A 13 -0.69 -6.35 -0.02
CA LEU A 13 -0.59 -5.95 1.39
C LEU A 13 -1.48 -6.83 2.27
N ARG A 14 -2.74 -7.03 1.90
CA ARG A 14 -3.66 -7.91 2.63
C ARG A 14 -3.13 -9.35 2.72
N ARG A 15 -2.60 -9.90 1.62
CA ARG A 15 -2.01 -11.25 1.56
C ARG A 15 -0.79 -11.41 2.47
N GLU A 16 0.01 -10.37 2.61
CA GLU A 16 1.20 -10.36 3.49
C GLU A 16 0.86 -10.09 4.97
N GLY A 17 -0.42 -10.06 5.33
CA GLY A 17 -0.90 -9.88 6.70
C GLY A 17 -0.97 -8.43 7.16
N TRP A 18 -0.95 -7.47 6.24
CA TRP A 18 -1.21 -6.07 6.59
C TRP A 18 -2.71 -5.87 6.84
N LYS A 19 -3.03 -5.24 7.96
CA LYS A 19 -4.41 -4.90 8.35
C LYS A 19 -4.72 -3.47 7.94
N GLU A 20 -5.84 -3.28 7.25
CA GLU A 20 -6.36 -1.95 6.93
C GLU A 20 -6.91 -1.33 8.23
N THR A 21 -6.36 -0.20 8.66
CA THR A 21 -6.76 0.50 9.90
C THR A 21 -7.59 1.76 9.61
N GLY A 22 -8.16 1.86 8.42
CA GLY A 22 -8.89 3.03 7.94
C GLY A 22 -7.99 4.05 7.24
N GLY A 23 -8.49 5.27 7.06
CA GLY A 23 -7.76 6.37 6.42
C GLY A 23 -8.70 7.57 6.18
N LYS A 24 -8.11 8.72 5.86
CA LYS A 24 -8.89 9.95 5.63
C LYS A 24 -9.10 10.15 4.12
N GLY A 25 -10.34 10.36 3.70
CA GLY A 25 -10.70 10.48 2.28
C GLY A 25 -10.37 9.22 1.48
N SER A 26 -9.79 9.36 0.29
CA SER A 26 -9.47 8.22 -0.59
C SER A 26 -8.19 7.47 -0.20
N HIS A 27 -7.57 7.76 0.94
CA HIS A 27 -6.38 7.04 1.39
C HIS A 27 -6.75 5.83 2.24
N LYS A 28 -6.07 4.70 2.02
CA LYS A 28 -6.13 3.50 2.86
C LYS A 28 -4.83 3.31 3.62
N VAL A 29 -4.90 3.24 4.93
CA VAL A 29 -3.74 3.01 5.80
C VAL A 29 -3.70 1.54 6.22
N PHE A 30 -2.51 0.96 6.10
CA PHE A 30 -2.21 -0.42 6.43
C PHE A 30 -1.18 -0.47 7.55
N ARG A 31 -1.39 -1.37 8.51
CA ARG A 31 -0.45 -1.64 9.61
C ARG A 31 -0.13 -3.13 9.70
N LYS A 32 1.10 -3.44 10.07
CA LYS A 32 1.57 -4.79 10.36
C LYS A 32 2.48 -4.73 11.60
N PRO A 33 2.33 -5.64 12.58
CA PRO A 33 3.22 -5.69 13.74
C PRO A 33 4.69 -5.76 13.31
N GLY A 34 5.55 -4.95 13.92
CA GLY A 34 6.98 -4.88 13.59
C GLY A 34 7.33 -4.15 12.29
N ARG A 35 6.38 -3.47 11.62
CA ARG A 35 6.63 -2.63 10.44
C ARG A 35 5.98 -1.25 10.59
N SER A 36 6.56 -0.25 9.94
CA SER A 36 5.96 1.09 9.85
C SER A 36 4.64 1.06 9.07
N HIS A 37 3.70 1.93 9.42
CA HIS A 37 2.44 2.03 8.68
C HIS A 37 2.68 2.46 7.21
N VAL A 38 1.79 1.98 6.33
CA VAL A 38 1.80 2.26 4.90
C VAL A 38 0.51 2.98 4.54
N SER A 39 0.58 4.07 3.78
CA SER A 39 -0.60 4.78 3.26
C SER A 39 -0.64 4.60 1.75
N VAL A 40 -1.76 4.10 1.23
CA VAL A 40 -1.99 3.86 -0.20
C VAL A 40 -3.09 4.81 -0.66
N PRO A 41 -2.84 5.71 -1.62
CA PRO A 41 -3.89 6.53 -2.21
C PRO A 41 -4.79 5.65 -3.10
N ALA A 42 -5.98 5.31 -2.61
CA ALA A 42 -6.95 4.46 -3.29
C ALA A 42 -7.89 5.22 -4.25
N GLY A 43 -7.66 6.52 -4.46
CA GLY A 43 -8.40 7.36 -5.41
C GLY A 43 -7.86 7.32 -6.85
N ARG A 44 -6.91 6.44 -7.15
CA ARG A 44 -6.26 6.31 -8.46
C ARG A 44 -6.15 4.84 -8.85
N SER A 45 -6.06 4.55 -10.14
CA SER A 45 -5.86 3.19 -10.65
C SER A 45 -4.40 2.74 -10.54
N GLU A 46 -3.44 3.65 -10.76
CA GLU A 46 -2.00 3.38 -10.68
C GLU A 46 -1.29 4.39 -9.76
N LEU A 47 -0.29 3.92 -9.02
CA LEU A 47 0.56 4.75 -8.18
C LEU A 47 1.70 5.40 -8.98
N PRO A 48 2.05 6.67 -8.66
CA PRO A 48 3.33 7.25 -9.07
C PRO A 48 4.51 6.38 -8.60
N VAL A 49 5.60 6.37 -9.37
CA VAL A 49 6.79 5.55 -9.08
C VAL A 49 7.30 5.78 -7.66
N GLY A 50 7.50 7.04 -7.24
CA GLY A 50 7.99 7.34 -5.90
C GLY A 50 7.05 6.90 -4.78
N THR A 51 5.73 6.92 -5.01
CA THR A 51 4.75 6.41 -4.04
C THR A 51 4.86 4.90 -3.91
N TYR A 52 4.95 4.19 -5.04
CA TYR A 52 5.17 2.76 -5.05
C TYR A 52 6.48 2.38 -4.36
N GLU A 53 7.58 3.07 -4.65
CA GLU A 53 8.87 2.79 -4.03
C GLU A 53 8.87 3.02 -2.51
N ASN A 54 8.20 4.08 -2.04
CA ASN A 54 8.04 4.30 -0.61
C ASN A 54 7.26 3.17 0.08
N ILE A 55 6.18 2.71 -0.56
CA ILE A 55 5.38 1.57 -0.09
C ILE A 55 6.22 0.29 -0.11
N ALA A 56 6.89 -0.01 -1.21
CA ALA A 56 7.72 -1.20 -1.37
C ALA A 56 8.82 -1.27 -0.30
N ARG A 57 9.50 -0.16 -0.01
CA ARG A 57 10.51 -0.07 1.04
C ARG A 57 9.93 -0.35 2.43
N LYS A 58 8.77 0.23 2.76
CA LYS A 58 8.11 -0.01 4.07
C LYS A 58 7.55 -1.43 4.18
N ALA A 59 7.04 -1.96 3.08
CA ALA A 59 6.52 -3.31 2.97
C ALA A 59 7.63 -4.38 2.91
N GLY A 60 8.87 -3.99 2.62
CA GLY A 60 10.02 -4.89 2.45
C GLY A 60 9.92 -5.73 1.18
N TRP A 61 9.37 -5.16 0.12
CA TRP A 61 9.35 -5.77 -1.22
C TRP A 61 10.66 -5.56 -1.98
N ARG A 62 11.52 -4.68 -1.45
CA ARG A 62 12.87 -4.34 -1.85
C ARG A 62 13.66 -4.05 -0.58
#